data_AF-A0A938ZED0-F1
#
_entry.id   AF-A0A938ZED0-F1
#
_cell.length_a   1.000
_cell.length_b   1.000
_cell.length_c   1.000
_cell.angle_alpha   90.00
_cell.angle_beta   90.00
_cell.angle_gamma   90.00
#
_symmetry.space_group_name_H-M   'P 1'
#
loop_
_entity.id
_entity.type
_entity.pdbx_description
1 polymer ?
#
loop_
_entity_poly.entity_id
_entity_poly.type
_entity_poly.pdbx_seq_one_letter_code
_entity_poly.pdbx_strand_id
1 'polypeptide(L)'
;MYLHENKENFQEMIELVSTDTGRAAAVIEKDYYVTLILRLLSEQLSNVVFKGGTSLSKGYHAINRFSEDIDITFDEHIGEARRKKLKNQILKGISEELCMPISNWESTQSDRDYNAYYFSYESVWNLDDDRMLSSVKLETALGSYAFPTEKIKIGNYIGEYFRKRGREDLAEKFRLDEFEMKVQALERTYIDKIFALCDYYIQNKSKRYSRHLYDIYKLTQHISFDANFEKLYYEIREHRKTMKICPSAGEGVDVTKIIREFCDADFYREDYETITSYFSADYFEPEPRPNAGGTIGIDVGIKAFYSDSNGNTVSNPRYLERAMRKLIREQRRLSRKQKDSHNRGKQRLRVARVHEKIANQRNDFLQKQSTMLVRENQTICIEDLNVKGMIRNHKLAKFIASVSWAKFFEMLEYKVAWYGNELHRVPTMYPSSQTCSSCGYRNPRIKNLSIRIWECPKCHAVHDRDTNAGINILKKALQMQSA
;
A
#
# COMPACT_ATOMS: atom_id res chain seq x y z
N MET A 1 -27.87 -13.78 12.48
CA MET A 1 -26.66 -14.46 12.98
C MET A 1 -25.54 -14.08 12.03
N TYR A 2 -24.45 -13.54 12.56
CA TYR A 2 -23.31 -13.12 11.76
C TYR A 2 -22.18 -14.14 11.85
N LEU A 3 -21.52 -14.43 10.73
CA LEU A 3 -20.42 -15.40 10.71
C LEU A 3 -19.31 -15.05 11.71
N HIS A 4 -19.00 -13.76 11.91
CA HIS A 4 -17.98 -13.29 12.85
C HIS A 4 -18.32 -13.49 14.34
N GLU A 5 -19.56 -13.89 14.69
CA GLU A 5 -19.94 -14.22 16.07
C GLU A 5 -19.21 -15.50 16.55
N ASN A 6 -18.83 -16.40 15.63
CA ASN A 6 -17.96 -17.53 15.92
C ASN A 6 -16.60 -17.30 15.25
N LYS A 7 -15.62 -16.85 16.05
CA LYS A 7 -14.28 -16.47 15.55
C LYS A 7 -13.54 -17.62 14.86
N GLU A 8 -13.67 -18.85 15.36
CA GLU A 8 -13.02 -20.04 14.80
C GLU A 8 -13.57 -20.35 13.40
N ASN A 9 -14.90 -20.49 13.29
CA ASN A 9 -15.56 -20.73 12.01
C ASN A 9 -15.29 -19.59 11.01
N PHE A 10 -15.27 -18.34 11.49
CA PHE A 10 -14.99 -17.20 10.64
C PHE A 10 -13.57 -17.22 10.08
N GLN A 11 -12.58 -17.54 10.93
CA GLN A 11 -11.18 -17.68 10.53
C GLN A 11 -11.00 -18.80 9.50
N GLU A 12 -11.56 -19.98 9.75
CA GLU A 12 -11.51 -21.11 8.81
C GLU A 12 -12.14 -20.76 7.46
N MET A 13 -13.30 -20.10 7.48
CA MET A 13 -13.96 -19.65 6.26
C MET A 13 -13.12 -18.63 5.48
N ILE A 14 -12.48 -17.69 6.16
CA ILE A 14 -11.56 -16.72 5.53
C ILE A 14 -10.40 -17.46 4.86
N GLU A 15 -9.79 -18.45 5.52
CA GLU A 15 -8.66 -19.22 4.99
C GLU A 15 -9.06 -20.04 3.75
N LEU A 16 -10.22 -20.70 3.80
CA LEU A 16 -10.77 -21.45 2.66
C LEU A 16 -11.01 -20.55 1.45
N VAL A 17 -11.66 -19.40 1.66
CA VAL A 17 -11.96 -18.45 0.58
C VAL A 17 -10.70 -17.78 0.05
N SER A 18 -9.73 -17.49 0.94
CA SER A 18 -8.42 -16.96 0.57
C SER A 18 -7.67 -17.93 -0.35
N THR A 19 -7.66 -19.23 -0.01
CA THR A 19 -7.06 -20.29 -0.82
C THR A 19 -7.77 -20.45 -2.17
N ASP A 20 -9.10 -20.46 -2.18
CA ASP A 20 -9.93 -20.63 -3.39
C ASP A 20 -9.77 -19.46 -4.38
N THR A 21 -9.65 -18.24 -3.87
CA THR A 21 -9.62 -17.02 -4.70
C THR A 21 -8.22 -16.51 -4.98
N GLY A 22 -7.18 -17.01 -4.29
CA GLY A 22 -5.82 -16.48 -4.33
C GLY A 22 -5.67 -15.09 -3.69
N ARG A 23 -6.70 -14.57 -3.03
CA ARG A 23 -6.67 -13.26 -2.36
C ARG A 23 -6.18 -13.40 -0.93
N ALA A 24 -5.49 -12.38 -0.42
CA ALA A 24 -5.04 -12.38 0.98
C ALA A 24 -6.22 -12.49 1.96
N ALA A 25 -6.06 -13.29 3.02
CA ALA A 25 -7.06 -13.47 4.08
C ALA A 25 -7.59 -12.14 4.66
N ALA A 26 -6.69 -11.18 4.89
CA ALA A 26 -7.04 -9.83 5.36
C ALA A 26 -8.01 -9.10 4.41
N VAL A 27 -7.88 -9.30 3.09
CA VAL A 27 -8.77 -8.71 2.07
C VAL A 27 -10.16 -9.35 2.15
N ILE A 28 -10.23 -10.67 2.33
CA ILE A 28 -11.49 -11.40 2.48
C ILE A 28 -12.24 -10.93 3.73
N GLU A 29 -11.54 -10.85 4.86
CA GLU A 29 -12.11 -10.35 6.12
C GLU A 29 -12.60 -8.91 6.01
N LYS A 30 -11.82 -8.05 5.34
CA LYS A 30 -12.21 -6.65 5.12
C LYS A 30 -13.45 -6.53 4.25
N ASP A 31 -13.49 -7.29 3.15
CA ASP A 31 -14.60 -7.33 2.22
C ASP A 31 -15.91 -7.76 2.91
N TYR A 32 -15.83 -8.73 3.82
CA TYR A 32 -16.95 -9.16 4.66
C TYR A 32 -17.57 -7.99 5.45
N TYR A 33 -16.76 -7.27 6.24
CA TYR A 33 -17.28 -6.15 7.05
C TYR A 33 -17.77 -4.98 6.21
N VAL A 34 -17.06 -4.65 5.11
CA VAL A 34 -17.51 -3.63 4.16
C VAL A 34 -18.90 -3.96 3.62
N THR A 35 -19.12 -5.22 3.24
CA THR A 35 -20.40 -5.68 2.68
C THR A 35 -21.53 -5.59 3.69
N LEU A 36 -21.30 -6.00 4.94
CA LEU A 36 -22.33 -5.94 5.98
C LEU A 36 -22.73 -4.50 6.31
N ILE A 37 -21.77 -3.57 6.37
CA ILE A 37 -22.08 -2.14 6.56
C ILE A 37 -22.93 -1.62 5.41
N LEU A 38 -22.57 -1.93 4.15
CA LEU A 38 -23.34 -1.52 2.97
C LEU A 38 -24.76 -2.11 2.97
N ARG A 39 -24.91 -3.37 3.36
CA ARG A 39 -26.22 -4.05 3.49
C ARG A 39 -27.11 -3.30 4.47
N LEU A 40 -26.64 -3.11 5.70
CA LEU A 40 -27.43 -2.44 6.73
C LEU A 40 -27.76 -0.98 6.37
N LEU A 41 -26.85 -0.27 5.69
CA LEU A 41 -27.14 1.05 5.14
C LEU A 41 -28.28 1.01 4.12
N SER A 42 -28.24 0.07 3.17
CA SER A 42 -29.25 -0.06 2.11
C SER A 42 -30.64 -0.42 2.66
N GLU A 43 -30.70 -1.22 3.71
CA GLU A 43 -31.94 -1.63 4.38
C GLU A 43 -32.58 -0.48 5.17
N GLN A 44 -31.76 0.39 5.78
CA GLN A 44 -32.24 1.50 6.61
C GLN A 44 -32.46 2.81 5.82
N LEU A 45 -31.87 2.93 4.62
CA LEU A 45 -31.90 4.14 3.80
C LEU A 45 -32.13 3.78 2.33
N SER A 46 -33.37 3.91 1.84
CA SER A 46 -33.71 3.64 0.44
C SER A 46 -33.10 4.60 -0.59
N ASN A 47 -32.51 5.70 -0.11
CA ASN A 47 -32.03 6.81 -0.92
C ASN A 47 -30.52 7.07 -0.71
N VAL A 48 -29.85 6.24 0.08
CA VAL A 48 -28.39 6.27 0.20
C VAL A 48 -27.77 5.79 -1.11
N VAL A 49 -26.71 6.45 -1.54
CA VAL A 49 -25.99 6.13 -2.77
C VAL A 49 -24.56 5.77 -2.43
N PHE A 50 -24.16 4.56 -2.80
CA PHE A 50 -22.78 4.12 -2.72
C PHE A 50 -21.98 4.67 -3.90
N LYS A 51 -20.79 5.21 -3.63
CA LYS A 51 -19.93 5.82 -4.65
C LYS A 51 -18.46 5.53 -4.37
N GLY A 52 -17.58 6.18 -5.13
CA GLY A 52 -16.14 6.13 -4.91
C GLY A 52 -15.48 4.88 -5.48
N GLY A 53 -14.23 4.63 -5.08
CA GLY A 53 -13.42 3.54 -5.65
C GLY A 53 -14.03 2.15 -5.40
N THR A 54 -14.56 1.94 -4.21
CA THR A 54 -15.09 0.65 -3.78
C THR A 54 -16.37 0.29 -4.52
N SER A 55 -17.19 1.28 -4.89
CA SER A 55 -18.35 1.04 -5.75
C SER A 55 -17.98 0.55 -7.15
N LEU A 56 -16.86 1.01 -7.68
CA LEU A 56 -16.35 0.57 -8.99
C LEU A 56 -15.81 -0.86 -8.94
N SER A 57 -15.09 -1.23 -7.87
CA SER A 57 -14.51 -2.56 -7.74
C SER A 57 -15.54 -3.61 -7.30
N LYS A 58 -16.50 -3.23 -6.45
CA LYS A 58 -17.44 -4.15 -5.79
C LYS A 58 -18.82 -4.21 -6.44
N GLY A 59 -19.32 -3.08 -6.94
CA GLY A 59 -20.61 -3.01 -7.62
C GLY A 59 -20.48 -3.30 -9.11
N TYR A 60 -19.72 -2.45 -9.81
CA TYR A 60 -19.57 -2.58 -11.26
C TYR A 60 -18.51 -3.60 -11.70
N HIS A 61 -17.62 -4.00 -10.80
CA HIS A 61 -16.42 -4.80 -11.15
C HIS A 61 -15.58 -4.18 -12.28
N ALA A 62 -15.61 -2.85 -12.41
CA ALA A 62 -14.99 -2.09 -13.50
C ALA A 62 -13.51 -1.77 -13.25
N ILE A 63 -13.02 -1.95 -12.02
CA ILE A 63 -11.61 -1.71 -11.67
C ILE A 63 -11.03 -2.86 -10.84
N ASN A 64 -9.77 -3.19 -11.13
CA ASN A 64 -8.99 -4.20 -10.40
C ASN A 64 -8.05 -3.52 -9.41
N ARG A 65 -8.59 -2.80 -8.43
CA ARG A 65 -7.81 -2.31 -7.28
C ARG A 65 -8.63 -2.45 -6.02
N PHE A 66 -8.01 -2.91 -4.94
CA PHE A 66 -8.70 -2.99 -3.67
C PHE A 66 -8.92 -1.59 -3.11
N SER A 67 -10.16 -1.29 -2.72
CA SER A 67 -10.55 -0.03 -2.11
C SER A 67 -11.32 -0.40 -0.85
N GLU A 68 -10.75 -0.06 0.30
CA GLU A 68 -11.26 -0.47 1.62
C GLU A 68 -12.24 0.52 2.24
N ASP A 69 -12.35 1.70 1.64
CA ASP A 69 -13.16 2.82 2.12
C ASP A 69 -14.60 2.73 1.56
N ILE A 70 -15.60 2.98 2.38
CA ILE A 70 -16.99 3.13 1.94
C ILE A 70 -17.27 4.62 1.73
N ASP A 71 -17.50 5.05 0.50
CA ASP A 71 -17.93 6.43 0.22
C ASP A 71 -19.43 6.45 -0.04
N ILE A 72 -20.20 7.15 0.80
CA ILE A 72 -21.65 7.32 0.59
C ILE A 72 -22.06 8.78 0.43
N THR A 73 -23.13 8.95 -0.33
CA THR A 73 -23.90 10.18 -0.47
C THR A 73 -25.38 9.83 -0.58
N PHE A 74 -26.22 10.74 -1.05
CA PHE A 74 -27.65 10.52 -1.29
C PHE A 74 -28.01 10.91 -2.72
N ASP A 75 -29.15 10.42 -3.20
CA ASP A 75 -29.71 10.78 -4.52
C ASP A 75 -30.42 12.15 -4.53
N GLU A 76 -30.52 12.78 -3.36
CA GLU A 76 -31.09 14.10 -3.15
C GLU A 76 -30.35 14.85 -2.04
N HIS A 77 -30.55 16.17 -1.95
CA HIS A 77 -30.02 16.94 -0.85
C HIS A 77 -30.72 16.57 0.48
N ILE A 78 -29.93 16.29 1.52
CA ILE A 78 -30.48 15.94 2.84
C ILE A 78 -30.25 17.06 3.87
N GLY A 79 -31.35 17.50 4.51
CA GLY A 79 -31.32 18.51 5.56
C GLY A 79 -30.77 18.01 6.90
N GLU A 80 -30.53 18.93 7.82
CA GLU A 80 -29.84 18.69 9.10
C GLU A 80 -30.47 17.57 9.95
N ALA A 81 -31.80 17.46 9.99
CA ALA A 81 -32.49 16.41 10.73
C ALA A 81 -32.14 15.01 10.23
N ARG A 82 -32.06 14.82 8.91
CA ARG A 82 -31.66 13.54 8.29
C ARG A 82 -30.18 13.26 8.49
N ARG A 83 -29.32 14.28 8.47
CA ARG A 83 -27.89 14.13 8.80
C ARG A 83 -27.68 13.70 10.27
N LYS A 84 -28.46 14.28 11.20
CA LYS A 84 -28.49 13.85 12.61
C LYS A 84 -28.98 12.41 12.77
N LYS A 85 -30.03 12.03 12.05
CA LYS A 85 -30.53 10.64 12.02
C LYS A 85 -29.47 9.67 11.49
N LEU A 86 -28.81 10.02 10.38
CA LEU A 86 -27.72 9.22 9.80
C LEU A 86 -26.64 8.92 10.83
N LYS A 87 -26.09 9.95 11.50
CA LYS A 87 -25.07 9.75 12.53
C LYS A 87 -25.66 8.98 13.72
N ASN A 88 -26.58 9.59 14.46
CA ASN A 88 -26.92 9.19 15.82
C ASN A 88 -27.83 7.95 15.93
N GLN A 89 -28.53 7.59 14.86
CA GLN A 89 -29.40 6.41 14.84
C GLN A 89 -28.84 5.32 13.93
N ILE A 90 -28.53 5.66 12.67
CA ILE A 90 -28.21 4.65 11.66
C ILE A 90 -26.77 4.15 11.82
N LEU A 91 -25.76 5.03 11.74
CA LEU A 91 -24.36 4.62 11.88
C LEU A 91 -24.08 4.07 13.29
N LYS A 92 -24.71 4.65 14.31
CA LYS A 92 -24.64 4.13 15.68
C LYS A 92 -25.26 2.72 15.78
N GLY A 93 -26.45 2.53 15.21
CA GLY A 93 -27.14 1.24 15.21
C GLY A 93 -26.34 0.17 14.46
N ILE A 94 -25.75 0.49 13.31
CA ILE A 94 -24.85 -0.42 12.57
C ILE A 94 -23.62 -0.79 13.40
N SER A 95 -23.03 0.19 14.09
CA SER A 95 -21.87 -0.03 14.96
C SER A 95 -22.20 -0.98 16.12
N GLU A 96 -23.37 -0.81 16.73
CA GLU A 96 -23.87 -1.68 17.81
C GLU A 96 -24.23 -3.09 17.29
N GLU A 97 -24.92 -3.19 16.15
CA GLU A 97 -25.37 -4.46 15.56
C GLU A 97 -24.21 -5.35 15.11
N LEU A 98 -23.16 -4.77 14.51
CA LEU A 98 -22.00 -5.51 14.03
C LEU A 98 -20.90 -5.65 15.09
N CYS A 99 -21.11 -5.16 16.31
CA CYS A 99 -20.07 -5.07 17.35
C CYS A 99 -18.80 -4.35 16.86
N MET A 100 -18.94 -3.31 16.02
CA MET A 100 -17.84 -2.57 15.41
C MET A 100 -17.80 -1.13 15.93
N PRO A 101 -17.15 -0.83 17.07
CA PRO A 101 -17.13 0.52 17.65
C PRO A 101 -16.50 1.55 16.69
N ILE A 102 -17.15 2.70 16.55
CA ILE A 102 -16.61 3.82 15.76
C ILE A 102 -15.56 4.56 16.60
N SER A 103 -14.28 4.33 16.32
CA SER A 103 -13.17 4.80 17.17
C SER A 103 -13.02 6.32 17.26
N ASN A 104 -13.55 7.05 16.29
CA ASN A 104 -13.47 8.50 16.21
C ASN A 104 -14.81 9.21 16.42
N TRP A 105 -15.79 8.56 17.05
CA TRP A 105 -17.17 9.04 17.21
C TRP A 105 -17.28 10.50 17.67
N GLU A 106 -16.55 10.88 18.73
CA GLU A 106 -16.56 12.22 19.32
C GLU A 106 -15.98 13.32 18.41
N SER A 107 -15.16 12.95 17.42
CA SER A 107 -14.53 13.90 16.50
C SER A 107 -15.39 14.26 15.28
N THR A 108 -16.46 13.48 15.05
CA THR A 108 -17.39 13.66 13.92
C THR A 108 -18.55 14.56 14.32
N GLN A 109 -19.11 15.33 13.39
CA GLN A 109 -20.23 16.22 13.67
C GLN A 109 -21.25 16.11 12.54
N SER A 110 -22.53 15.94 12.89
CA SER A 110 -23.62 15.68 11.93
C SER A 110 -23.92 16.84 10.99
N ASP A 111 -23.53 18.06 11.35
CA ASP A 111 -23.73 19.27 10.56
C ASP A 111 -22.70 19.40 9.42
N ARG A 112 -21.56 18.71 9.49
CA ARG A 112 -20.52 18.77 8.46
C ARG A 112 -20.97 18.15 7.14
N ASP A 113 -20.55 18.77 6.04
CA ASP A 113 -20.71 18.24 4.69
C ASP A 113 -19.82 17.01 4.41
N TYR A 114 -18.80 16.81 5.23
CA TYR A 114 -17.91 15.66 5.14
C TYR A 114 -17.56 15.13 6.53
N ASN A 115 -17.70 13.81 6.71
CA ASN A 115 -17.20 13.07 7.86
C ASN A 115 -16.55 11.76 7.40
N ALA A 116 -15.60 11.27 8.19
CA ALA A 116 -15.08 9.91 8.08
C ALA A 116 -15.33 9.19 9.42
N TYR A 117 -15.87 7.98 9.37
CA TYR A 117 -16.20 7.13 10.52
C TYR A 117 -15.37 5.85 10.44
N TYR A 118 -14.64 5.49 11.50
CA TYR A 118 -13.76 4.32 11.51
C TYR A 118 -14.37 3.19 12.36
N PHE A 119 -15.13 2.30 11.71
CA PHE A 119 -15.73 1.12 12.30
C PHE A 119 -14.64 0.09 12.62
N SER A 120 -14.25 -0.01 13.89
CA SER A 120 -13.14 -0.85 14.33
C SER A 120 -13.64 -2.27 14.64
N TYR A 121 -12.83 -3.29 14.35
CA TYR A 121 -13.16 -4.69 14.64
C TYR A 121 -11.92 -5.44 15.12
N GLU A 122 -12.11 -6.53 15.86
CA GLU A 122 -11.02 -7.43 16.22
C GLU A 122 -10.79 -8.41 15.07
N SER A 123 -9.63 -8.30 14.44
CA SER A 123 -9.25 -9.17 13.33
C SER A 123 -9.09 -10.62 13.80
N VAL A 124 -9.70 -11.59 13.11
CA VAL A 124 -9.44 -13.02 13.35
C VAL A 124 -8.18 -13.49 12.63
N TRP A 125 -7.67 -12.67 11.70
CA TRP A 125 -6.36 -12.86 11.09
C TRP A 125 -5.33 -11.93 11.74
N ASN A 126 -4.15 -12.45 12.13
CA ASN A 126 -3.06 -11.58 12.60
C ASN A 126 -2.57 -10.72 11.42
N LEU A 127 -2.95 -9.44 11.44
CA LEU A 127 -2.39 -8.42 10.57
C LEU A 127 -0.97 -8.13 11.10
N ASP A 128 0.01 -8.94 10.70
CA ASP A 128 1.45 -8.75 11.01
C ASP A 128 2.03 -7.47 10.34
N ASP A 129 1.16 -6.61 9.83
CA ASP A 129 1.45 -5.61 8.82
C ASP A 129 0.64 -4.35 9.09
N ASP A 130 1.32 -3.27 9.50
CA ASP A 130 0.76 -1.92 9.72
C ASP A 130 0.08 -1.32 8.46
N ARG A 131 0.09 -2.03 7.32
CA ARG A 131 -0.51 -1.61 6.04
C ARG A 131 -2.03 -1.76 5.99
N MET A 132 -2.66 -2.63 6.78
CA MET A 132 -4.12 -2.74 6.87
C MET A 132 -4.60 -2.50 8.30
N LEU A 133 -5.49 -1.52 8.45
CA LEU A 133 -6.12 -1.24 9.75
C LEU A 133 -7.28 -2.20 9.98
N SER A 134 -7.42 -2.71 11.20
CA SER A 134 -8.62 -3.42 11.68
C SER A 134 -9.81 -2.47 11.87
N SER A 135 -10.05 -1.59 10.90
CA SER A 135 -11.18 -0.67 10.89
C SER A 135 -11.66 -0.35 9.48
N VAL A 136 -12.95 -0.48 9.19
CA VAL A 136 -13.55 0.00 7.93
C VAL A 136 -13.79 1.50 8.03
N LYS A 137 -13.28 2.27 7.07
CA LYS A 137 -13.48 3.71 6.99
C LYS A 137 -14.70 3.99 6.11
N LEU A 138 -15.70 4.67 6.67
CA LEU A 138 -16.88 5.14 5.97
C LEU A 138 -16.85 6.66 5.87
N GLU A 139 -16.80 7.19 4.66
CA GLU A 139 -16.91 8.61 4.36
C GLU A 139 -18.34 8.98 3.97
N THR A 140 -18.86 10.07 4.55
CA THR A 140 -20.13 10.66 4.14
C THR A 140 -19.89 11.98 3.44
N ALA A 141 -20.21 12.08 2.15
CA ALA A 141 -20.13 13.32 1.36
C ALA A 141 -21.55 13.90 1.17
N LEU A 142 -21.94 14.79 2.09
CA LEU A 142 -23.29 15.34 2.22
C LEU A 142 -23.45 16.75 1.63
N GLY A 143 -22.35 17.41 1.27
CA GLY A 143 -22.37 18.71 0.58
C GLY A 143 -22.84 18.65 -0.87
N SER A 144 -22.98 17.44 -1.43
CA SER A 144 -23.43 17.16 -2.79
C SER A 144 -24.37 15.95 -2.79
N TYR A 145 -25.19 15.80 -3.82
CA TYR A 145 -25.94 14.57 -4.08
C TYR A 145 -25.51 13.93 -5.42
N ALA A 146 -25.83 12.64 -5.59
CA ALA A 146 -25.47 11.85 -6.75
C ALA A 146 -26.64 11.70 -7.72
N PHE A 147 -26.36 11.96 -9.00
CA PHE A 147 -27.27 11.70 -10.11
C PHE A 147 -26.46 11.57 -11.42
N PRO A 148 -26.87 10.69 -12.35
CA PRO A 148 -27.83 9.60 -12.15
C PRO A 148 -27.28 8.51 -11.22
N THR A 149 -28.18 7.60 -10.81
CA THR A 149 -27.86 6.43 -9.97
C THR A 149 -28.48 5.19 -10.57
N GLU A 150 -27.87 4.05 -10.30
CA GLU A 150 -28.30 2.74 -10.76
C GLU A 150 -28.52 1.81 -9.56
N LYS A 151 -29.42 0.84 -9.69
CA LYS A 151 -29.57 -0.23 -8.69
C LYS A 151 -28.67 -1.39 -9.08
N ILE A 152 -27.74 -1.74 -8.21
CA ILE A 152 -26.74 -2.78 -8.46
C ILE A 152 -26.76 -3.78 -7.33
N LYS A 153 -26.58 -5.06 -7.69
CA LYS A 153 -26.38 -6.14 -6.73
C LYS A 153 -24.98 -6.07 -6.15
N ILE A 154 -24.89 -5.98 -4.83
CA ILE A 154 -23.64 -5.99 -4.07
C ILE A 154 -23.49 -7.37 -3.43
N GLY A 155 -22.35 -8.02 -3.67
CA GLY A 155 -21.97 -9.30 -3.09
C GLY A 155 -20.64 -9.23 -2.35
N ASN A 156 -20.18 -10.36 -1.81
CA ASN A 156 -18.89 -10.51 -1.12
C ASN A 156 -18.24 -11.85 -1.46
N TYR A 157 -16.93 -11.96 -1.22
CA TYR A 157 -16.17 -13.16 -1.59
C TYR A 157 -16.65 -14.44 -0.89
N ILE A 158 -17.05 -14.38 0.38
CA ILE A 158 -17.55 -15.55 1.13
C ILE A 158 -18.91 -15.99 0.58
N GLY A 159 -19.81 -15.04 0.29
CA GLY A 159 -21.10 -15.31 -0.34
C GLY A 159 -20.96 -15.92 -1.74
N GLU A 160 -20.03 -15.41 -2.54
CA GLU A 160 -19.69 -15.97 -3.86
C GLU A 160 -19.14 -17.40 -3.74
N TYR A 161 -18.27 -17.65 -2.75
CA TYR A 161 -17.73 -18.97 -2.45
C TYR A 161 -18.82 -20.00 -2.12
N PHE A 162 -19.82 -19.61 -1.31
CA PHE A 162 -20.97 -20.45 -1.00
C PHE A 162 -21.82 -20.75 -2.24
N ARG A 163 -22.13 -19.73 -3.04
CA ARG A 163 -22.93 -19.87 -4.27
C ARG A 163 -22.26 -20.80 -5.29
N LYS A 164 -20.95 -20.66 -5.51
CA LYS A 164 -20.18 -21.55 -6.41
C LYS A 164 -20.22 -23.02 -6.01
N ARG A 165 -20.59 -23.31 -4.75
CA ARG A 165 -20.66 -24.66 -4.18
C ARG A 165 -22.11 -25.11 -3.91
N GLY A 166 -23.11 -24.39 -4.41
CA GLY A 166 -24.53 -24.70 -4.22
C GLY A 166 -24.97 -24.63 -2.75
N ARG A 167 -24.37 -23.70 -1.98
CA ARG A 167 -24.64 -23.48 -0.55
C ARG A 167 -25.26 -22.11 -0.29
N GLU A 168 -26.18 -21.68 -1.14
CA GLU A 168 -26.93 -20.42 -0.99
C GLU A 168 -27.63 -20.33 0.37
N ASP A 169 -28.03 -21.47 0.95
CA ASP A 169 -28.57 -21.58 2.31
C ASP A 169 -27.66 -20.96 3.37
N LEU A 170 -26.34 -21.13 3.23
CA LEU A 170 -25.36 -20.53 4.15
C LEU A 170 -25.17 -19.05 3.87
N ALA A 171 -25.19 -18.65 2.60
CA ALA A 171 -25.10 -17.24 2.24
C ALA A 171 -26.25 -16.46 2.89
N GLU A 172 -27.49 -16.93 2.78
CA GLU A 172 -28.66 -16.31 3.42
C GLU A 172 -28.57 -16.36 4.95
N LYS A 173 -28.22 -17.51 5.53
CA LYS A 173 -28.10 -17.70 6.98
C LYS A 173 -27.16 -16.68 7.63
N PHE A 174 -26.05 -16.37 6.97
CA PHE A 174 -25.04 -15.43 7.47
C PHE A 174 -25.18 -14.01 6.90
N ARG A 175 -26.24 -13.73 6.12
CA ARG A 175 -26.50 -12.43 5.44
C ARG A 175 -25.40 -12.03 4.45
N LEU A 176 -24.85 -13.01 3.75
CA LEU A 176 -23.79 -12.91 2.75
C LEU A 176 -24.29 -13.14 1.32
N ASP A 177 -25.59 -13.31 1.13
CA ASP A 177 -26.26 -13.27 -0.17
C ASP A 177 -26.06 -11.89 -0.86
N GLU A 178 -26.51 -11.75 -2.10
CA GLU A 178 -26.49 -10.45 -2.80
C GLU A 178 -27.69 -9.59 -2.39
N PHE A 179 -27.48 -8.28 -2.26
CA PHE A 179 -28.54 -7.30 -2.01
C PHE A 179 -28.43 -6.14 -3.00
N GLU A 180 -29.55 -5.47 -3.27
CA GLU A 180 -29.57 -4.29 -4.15
C GLU A 180 -29.28 -3.00 -3.37
N MET A 181 -28.47 -2.12 -3.94
CA MET A 181 -28.23 -0.78 -3.42
C MET A 181 -28.16 0.23 -4.56
N LYS A 182 -28.52 1.49 -4.30
CA LYS A 182 -28.24 2.56 -5.26
C LYS A 182 -26.74 2.84 -5.29
N VAL A 183 -26.20 2.85 -6.50
CA VAL A 183 -24.80 3.16 -6.78
C VAL A 183 -24.75 4.34 -7.74
N GLN A 184 -23.78 5.23 -7.58
CA GLN A 184 -23.57 6.33 -8.52
C GLN A 184 -23.25 5.76 -9.92
N ALA A 185 -23.91 6.25 -10.97
CA ALA A 185 -23.71 5.78 -12.35
C ALA A 185 -22.24 5.88 -12.79
N LEU A 186 -21.82 5.03 -13.73
CA LEU A 186 -20.43 5.01 -14.23
C LEU A 186 -20.05 6.33 -14.90
N GLU A 187 -20.91 6.87 -15.76
CA GLU A 187 -20.71 8.14 -16.47
C GLU A 187 -20.55 9.29 -15.48
N ARG A 188 -21.40 9.34 -14.45
CA ARG A 188 -21.31 10.33 -13.38
C ARG A 188 -19.97 10.21 -12.64
N THR A 189 -19.57 8.98 -12.31
CA THR A 189 -18.32 8.72 -11.61
C THR A 189 -17.10 9.07 -12.46
N TYR A 190 -17.15 8.83 -13.77
CA TYR A 190 -16.13 9.23 -14.74
C TYR A 190 -15.96 10.75 -14.75
N ILE A 191 -17.06 11.50 -14.91
CA ILE A 191 -17.06 12.96 -14.95
C ILE A 191 -16.59 13.55 -13.61
N ASP A 192 -17.05 13.01 -12.47
CA ASP A 192 -16.60 13.44 -11.15
C ASP A 192 -15.09 13.30 -10.96
N LYS A 193 -14.47 12.24 -11.51
CA LYS A 193 -13.02 12.02 -11.44
C LYS A 193 -12.25 13.01 -12.32
N ILE A 194 -12.78 13.36 -13.50
CA ILE A 194 -12.19 14.39 -14.35
C ILE A 194 -12.15 15.73 -13.61
N PHE A 195 -13.30 16.16 -13.08
CA PHE A 195 -13.37 17.41 -12.31
C PHE A 195 -12.48 17.35 -11.07
N ALA A 196 -12.44 16.23 -10.35
CA ALA A 196 -11.57 16.08 -9.19
C ALA A 196 -10.09 16.28 -9.54
N LEU A 197 -9.59 15.69 -10.63
CA LEU A 197 -8.20 15.89 -11.09
C LEU A 197 -7.93 17.36 -11.46
N CYS A 198 -8.88 18.04 -12.09
CA CYS A 198 -8.75 19.45 -12.42
C CYS A 198 -8.77 20.31 -11.15
N ASP A 199 -9.65 20.02 -10.20
CA ASP A 199 -9.74 20.70 -8.90
C ASP A 199 -8.42 20.56 -8.11
N TYR A 200 -7.86 19.36 -8.07
CA TYR A 200 -6.59 19.09 -7.39
C TYR A 200 -5.41 19.81 -8.08
N TYR A 201 -5.39 19.86 -9.42
CA TYR A 201 -4.37 20.59 -10.15
C TYR A 201 -4.44 22.10 -9.87
N ILE A 202 -5.63 22.71 -9.97
CA ILE A 202 -5.84 24.14 -9.64
C ILE A 202 -5.41 24.45 -8.21
N GLN A 203 -5.66 23.53 -7.28
CA GLN A 203 -5.28 23.66 -5.86
C GLN A 203 -3.82 23.27 -5.57
N ASN A 204 -3.03 22.94 -6.60
CA ASN A 204 -1.65 22.47 -6.50
C ASN A 204 -1.46 21.26 -5.56
N LYS A 205 -2.37 20.29 -5.66
CA LYS A 205 -2.42 19.05 -4.89
C LYS A 205 -2.09 17.85 -5.77
N SER A 206 -0.82 17.41 -5.78
CA SER A 206 -0.39 16.28 -6.63
C SER A 206 -0.42 14.91 -5.95
N LYS A 207 -0.42 14.84 -4.61
CA LYS A 207 -0.23 13.58 -3.86
C LYS A 207 -1.55 12.89 -3.47
N ARG A 208 -1.62 11.58 -3.69
CA ARG A 208 -2.73 10.62 -3.49
C ARG A 208 -3.92 10.75 -4.44
N TYR A 209 -3.75 11.42 -5.58
CA TYR A 209 -4.84 11.73 -6.50
C TYR A 209 -4.67 11.11 -7.89
N SER A 210 -3.48 10.61 -8.23
CA SER A 210 -3.21 9.91 -9.50
C SER A 210 -4.04 8.63 -9.68
N ARG A 211 -4.57 8.04 -8.60
CA ARG A 211 -5.54 6.93 -8.68
C ARG A 211 -6.77 7.24 -9.54
N HIS A 212 -7.15 8.52 -9.63
CA HIS A 212 -8.26 8.93 -10.47
C HIS A 212 -7.93 8.82 -11.96
N LEU A 213 -6.66 8.98 -12.37
CA LEU A 213 -6.22 8.73 -13.75
C LEU A 213 -6.38 7.25 -14.12
N TYR A 214 -5.93 6.35 -13.23
CA TYR A 214 -6.12 4.91 -13.42
C TYR A 214 -7.61 4.54 -13.54
N ASP A 215 -8.44 5.08 -12.63
CA ASP A 215 -9.87 4.82 -12.65
C ASP A 215 -10.51 5.35 -13.95
N ILE A 216 -10.16 6.55 -14.42
CA ILE A 216 -10.64 7.09 -15.71
C ILE A 216 -10.23 6.18 -16.87
N TYR A 217 -8.97 5.75 -16.92
CA TYR A 217 -8.48 4.84 -17.94
C TYR A 217 -9.29 3.53 -17.97
N LYS A 218 -9.53 2.92 -16.80
CA LYS A 218 -10.32 1.70 -16.67
C LYS A 218 -11.79 1.91 -17.03
N LEU A 219 -12.38 3.04 -16.64
CA LEU A 219 -13.76 3.35 -16.94
C LEU A 219 -14.00 3.71 -18.40
N THR A 220 -13.01 4.27 -19.12
CA THR A 220 -13.19 4.76 -20.50
C THR A 220 -13.79 3.71 -21.44
N GLN A 221 -13.42 2.45 -21.26
CA GLN A 221 -13.92 1.29 -22.03
C GLN A 221 -15.37 0.88 -21.68
N HIS A 222 -15.96 1.46 -20.64
CA HIS A 222 -17.33 1.23 -20.19
C HIS A 222 -18.25 2.44 -20.44
N ILE A 223 -17.73 3.56 -20.98
CA ILE A 223 -18.50 4.79 -21.19
C ILE A 223 -18.86 4.96 -22.67
N SER A 224 -20.13 5.28 -22.94
CA SER A 224 -20.59 5.79 -24.23
C SER A 224 -20.44 7.31 -24.26
N PHE A 225 -19.66 7.84 -25.22
CA PHE A 225 -19.47 9.28 -25.41
C PHE A 225 -20.48 9.83 -26.41
N ASP A 226 -21.75 9.86 -26.00
CA ASP A 226 -22.88 10.34 -26.81
C ASP A 226 -23.45 11.69 -26.30
N ALA A 227 -24.53 12.15 -26.92
CA ALA A 227 -25.20 13.41 -26.55
C ALA A 227 -25.76 13.39 -25.11
N ASN A 228 -26.10 12.22 -24.56
CA ASN A 228 -26.54 12.12 -23.16
C ASN A 228 -25.36 12.30 -22.20
N PHE A 229 -24.20 11.75 -22.54
CA PHE A 229 -22.97 12.00 -21.78
C PHE A 229 -22.59 13.48 -21.77
N GLU A 230 -22.66 14.15 -22.93
CA GLU A 230 -22.41 15.59 -23.02
C GLU A 230 -23.38 16.40 -22.16
N LYS A 231 -24.69 16.09 -22.25
CA LYS A 231 -25.70 16.73 -21.41
C LYS A 231 -25.41 16.52 -19.92
N LEU A 232 -25.11 15.29 -19.52
CA LEU A 232 -24.78 14.93 -18.14
C LEU A 232 -23.54 15.68 -17.63
N TYR A 233 -22.52 15.86 -18.47
CA TYR A 233 -21.33 16.64 -18.13
C TYR A 233 -21.69 18.08 -17.71
N TYR A 234 -22.55 18.76 -18.47
CA TYR A 234 -22.97 20.12 -18.14
C TYR A 234 -23.84 20.18 -16.88
N GLU A 235 -24.77 19.23 -16.69
CA GLU A 235 -25.58 19.16 -15.47
C GLU A 235 -24.71 18.97 -14.22
N ILE A 236 -23.70 18.09 -14.30
CA ILE A 236 -22.76 17.88 -13.20
C ILE A 236 -21.93 19.13 -12.95
N ARG A 237 -21.47 19.81 -14.01
CA ARG A 237 -20.71 21.06 -13.89
C ARG A 237 -21.51 22.12 -13.14
N GLU A 238 -22.76 22.36 -13.52
CA GLU A 238 -23.62 23.33 -12.83
C GLU A 238 -23.87 22.95 -11.36
N HIS A 239 -24.09 21.66 -11.08
CA HIS A 239 -24.21 21.20 -9.70
C HIS A 239 -22.92 21.43 -8.90
N ARG A 240 -21.74 21.11 -9.46
CA ARG A 240 -20.43 21.30 -8.81
C ARG A 240 -20.07 22.77 -8.61
N LYS A 241 -20.48 23.65 -9.51
CA LYS A 241 -20.25 25.11 -9.44
C LYS A 241 -20.77 25.75 -8.15
N THR A 242 -21.80 25.16 -7.53
CA THR A 242 -22.33 25.61 -6.23
C THR A 242 -21.38 25.34 -5.04
N MET A 243 -20.34 24.52 -5.23
CA MET A 243 -19.48 24.04 -4.16
C MET A 243 -18.12 24.74 -4.18
N LYS A 244 -17.72 25.32 -3.06
CA LYS A 244 -16.43 26.03 -2.92
C LYS A 244 -15.20 25.15 -3.18
N ILE A 245 -15.33 23.83 -3.01
CA ILE A 245 -14.23 22.86 -3.18
C ILE A 245 -14.00 22.45 -4.64
N CYS A 246 -14.86 22.88 -5.57
CA CYS A 246 -14.87 22.48 -6.98
C CYS A 246 -14.52 23.64 -7.93
N PRO A 247 -13.33 24.27 -7.83
CA PRO A 247 -12.98 25.44 -8.63
C PRO A 247 -12.97 25.18 -10.14
N SER A 248 -12.74 23.95 -10.59
CA SER A 248 -12.72 23.61 -12.02
C SER A 248 -14.10 23.67 -12.70
N ALA A 249 -15.18 23.67 -11.91
CA ALA A 249 -16.54 23.83 -12.42
C ALA A 249 -16.96 25.30 -12.61
N GLY A 250 -16.11 26.26 -12.22
CA GLY A 250 -16.40 27.70 -12.29
C GLY A 250 -16.67 28.21 -13.72
N GLU A 251 -17.28 29.40 -13.80
CA GLU A 251 -17.49 30.09 -15.08
C GLU A 251 -16.16 30.45 -15.74
N GLY A 252 -16.09 30.31 -17.07
CA GLY A 252 -14.90 30.64 -17.85
C GLY A 252 -13.72 29.67 -17.69
N VAL A 253 -13.84 28.63 -16.86
CA VAL A 253 -12.80 27.61 -16.71
C VAL A 253 -12.82 26.63 -17.87
N ASP A 254 -11.69 26.47 -18.54
CA ASP A 254 -11.51 25.48 -19.61
C ASP A 254 -10.88 24.19 -19.05
N VAL A 255 -11.74 23.19 -18.82
CA VAL A 255 -11.34 21.88 -18.30
C VAL A 255 -10.42 21.14 -19.26
N THR A 256 -10.65 21.26 -20.57
CA THR A 256 -9.81 20.61 -21.59
C THR A 256 -8.40 21.18 -21.58
N LYS A 257 -8.27 22.50 -21.44
CA LYS A 257 -6.97 23.17 -21.29
C LYS A 257 -6.25 22.69 -20.04
N ILE A 258 -6.92 22.63 -18.89
CA ILE A 258 -6.33 22.14 -17.63
C ILE A 258 -5.82 20.71 -17.76
N ILE A 259 -6.58 19.83 -18.41
CA ILE A 259 -6.18 18.44 -18.64
C ILE A 259 -4.87 18.39 -19.45
N ARG A 260 -4.78 19.17 -20.53
CA ARG A 260 -3.55 19.24 -21.32
C ARG A 260 -2.39 19.76 -20.49
N GLU A 261 -2.59 20.84 -19.74
CA GLU A 261 -1.55 21.44 -18.90
C GLU A 261 -0.97 20.46 -17.87
N PHE A 262 -1.81 19.73 -17.13
CA PHE A 262 -1.30 18.80 -16.12
C PHE A 262 -0.69 17.53 -16.73
N CYS A 263 -1.14 17.12 -17.93
CA CYS A 263 -0.55 16.02 -18.68
C CYS A 263 0.83 16.40 -19.22
N ASP A 264 0.95 17.56 -19.88
CA ASP A 264 2.21 18.07 -20.43
C ASP A 264 3.25 18.33 -19.33
N ALA A 265 2.79 18.72 -18.14
CA ALA A 265 3.63 18.94 -16.97
C ALA A 265 3.94 17.67 -16.17
N ASP A 266 3.46 16.49 -16.57
CA ASP A 266 3.60 15.23 -15.82
C ASP A 266 3.18 15.35 -14.34
N PHE A 267 2.19 16.19 -14.04
CA PHE A 267 1.91 16.67 -12.68
C PHE A 267 1.63 15.54 -11.66
N TYR A 268 1.02 14.45 -12.11
CA TYR A 268 0.66 13.29 -11.30
C TYR A 268 1.64 12.12 -11.39
N ARG A 269 2.73 12.23 -12.17
CA ARG A 269 3.68 11.13 -12.43
C ARG A 269 4.31 10.59 -11.14
N GLU A 270 4.87 11.47 -10.32
CA GLU A 270 5.51 11.07 -9.06
C GLU A 270 4.53 10.33 -8.14
N ASP A 271 3.30 10.82 -8.04
CA ASP A 271 2.26 10.18 -7.22
C ASP A 271 1.86 8.81 -7.77
N TYR A 272 1.75 8.67 -9.09
CA TYR A 272 1.43 7.40 -9.71
C TYR A 272 2.53 6.37 -9.43
N GLU A 273 3.78 6.73 -9.69
CA GLU A 273 4.94 5.85 -9.54
C GLU A 273 5.18 5.44 -8.08
N THR A 274 4.93 6.34 -7.12
CA THR A 274 5.24 6.11 -5.70
C THR A 274 4.08 5.58 -4.87
N ILE A 275 2.83 5.85 -5.26
CA ILE A 275 1.63 5.54 -4.47
C ILE A 275 0.64 4.68 -5.25
N THR A 276 0.14 5.14 -6.39
CA THR A 276 -0.98 4.44 -7.07
C THR A 276 -0.57 3.09 -7.64
N SER A 277 0.62 2.98 -8.21
CA SER A 277 1.19 1.73 -8.72
C SER A 277 1.21 0.61 -7.67
N TYR A 278 1.38 0.97 -6.40
CA TYR A 278 1.43 0.04 -5.27
C TYR A 278 0.06 -0.60 -4.94
N PHE A 279 -1.05 0.09 -5.22
CA PHE A 279 -2.41 -0.36 -4.86
C PHE A 279 -3.22 -0.95 -6.03
N SER A 280 -2.69 -0.92 -7.26
CA SER A 280 -3.32 -1.50 -8.44
C SER A 280 -3.12 -3.02 -8.45
N ALA A 281 -4.21 -3.79 -8.44
CA ALA A 281 -4.16 -5.26 -8.62
C ALA A 281 -4.11 -5.65 -10.11
N ASP A 282 -4.27 -4.70 -11.02
CA ASP A 282 -3.59 -4.78 -12.32
C ASP A 282 -2.11 -4.62 -12.03
N TYR A 283 -1.49 -5.74 -11.63
CA TYR A 283 -0.08 -5.95 -11.75
C TYR A 283 0.19 -5.70 -13.24
N PHE A 284 0.77 -4.55 -13.55
CA PHE A 284 1.52 -4.44 -14.78
C PHE A 284 2.58 -5.53 -14.63
N GLU A 285 2.42 -6.67 -15.31
CA GLU A 285 3.57 -7.49 -15.62
C GLU A 285 4.51 -6.51 -16.31
N PRO A 286 5.59 -6.09 -15.64
CA PRO A 286 6.47 -5.13 -16.22
C PRO A 286 6.98 -5.77 -17.49
N GLU A 287 6.71 -5.17 -18.64
CA GLU A 287 7.53 -5.49 -19.79
C GLU A 287 8.98 -5.31 -19.33
N PRO A 288 9.77 -6.40 -19.32
CA PRO A 288 11.09 -6.37 -18.72
C PRO A 288 11.86 -5.23 -19.35
N ARG A 289 12.18 -4.23 -18.52
CA ARG A 289 13.01 -3.13 -19.01
C ARG A 289 14.38 -3.72 -19.37
N PRO A 290 14.98 -3.30 -20.49
CA PRO A 290 16.32 -3.75 -20.83
C PRO A 290 17.27 -3.39 -19.67
N ASN A 291 18.06 -4.38 -19.27
CA ASN A 291 19.17 -4.22 -18.34
C ASN A 291 20.50 -4.39 -19.11
N ALA A 292 21.62 -4.07 -18.46
CA ALA A 292 22.93 -4.12 -19.10
C ALA A 292 23.54 -5.53 -19.22
N GLY A 293 22.82 -6.59 -18.80
CA GLY A 293 23.25 -7.97 -18.99
C GLY A 293 24.30 -8.49 -18.01
N GLY A 294 24.70 -7.69 -17.01
CA GLY A 294 25.76 -8.06 -16.07
C GLY A 294 25.40 -9.20 -15.10
N THR A 295 26.39 -9.73 -14.41
CA THR A 295 26.20 -10.77 -13.39
C THR A 295 27.01 -10.39 -12.16
N ILE A 296 26.36 -10.30 -11.00
CA ILE A 296 26.99 -9.77 -9.79
C ILE A 296 26.68 -10.60 -8.54
N GLY A 297 27.70 -10.85 -7.72
CA GLY A 297 27.55 -11.36 -6.36
C GLY A 297 27.77 -10.26 -5.33
N ILE A 298 26.94 -10.20 -4.29
CA ILE A 298 26.93 -9.11 -3.31
C ILE A 298 27.10 -9.66 -1.90
N ASP A 299 28.16 -9.21 -1.21
CA ASP A 299 28.38 -9.43 0.22
C ASP A 299 27.94 -8.20 1.02
N VAL A 300 26.95 -8.35 1.92
CA VAL A 300 26.38 -7.22 2.67
C VAL A 300 27.00 -7.06 4.05
N GLY A 301 27.19 -5.81 4.50
CA GLY A 301 27.94 -5.52 5.72
C GLY A 301 27.41 -4.34 6.54
N ILE A 302 27.92 -4.23 7.77
CA ILE A 302 27.61 -3.09 8.67
C ILE A 302 28.61 -1.95 8.42
N LYS A 303 29.87 -2.29 8.10
CA LYS A 303 30.94 -1.32 7.86
C LYS A 303 30.75 -0.58 6.54
N ALA A 304 30.64 -1.35 5.45
CA ALA A 304 30.15 -0.95 4.15
C ALA A 304 28.76 -1.57 3.96
N PHE A 305 27.88 -0.93 3.17
CA PHE A 305 26.54 -1.44 2.91
C PHE A 305 26.60 -2.79 2.17
N TYR A 306 27.40 -2.84 1.09
CA TYR A 306 27.83 -4.08 0.46
C TYR A 306 29.15 -3.91 -0.30
N SER A 307 29.80 -5.03 -0.59
CA SER A 307 30.89 -5.19 -1.55
C SER A 307 30.44 -6.14 -2.66
N ASP A 308 30.82 -5.84 -3.91
CA ASP A 308 30.40 -6.62 -5.07
C ASP A 308 31.54 -7.49 -5.63
N SER A 309 31.18 -8.44 -6.51
CA SER A 309 32.14 -9.34 -7.16
C SER A 309 33.06 -8.67 -8.18
N ASN A 310 32.80 -7.41 -8.54
CA ASN A 310 33.63 -6.61 -9.46
C ASN A 310 34.66 -5.76 -8.71
N GLY A 311 34.66 -5.78 -7.38
CA GLY A 311 35.60 -5.03 -6.53
C GLY A 311 35.10 -3.66 -6.12
N ASN A 312 33.85 -3.29 -6.40
CA ASN A 312 33.27 -2.06 -5.89
C ASN A 312 32.73 -2.26 -4.47
N THR A 313 32.72 -1.18 -3.69
CA THR A 313 32.19 -1.17 -2.33
C THR A 313 31.30 0.04 -2.13
N VAL A 314 30.07 -0.20 -1.69
CA VAL A 314 29.10 0.86 -1.38
C VAL A 314 29.17 1.18 0.11
N SER A 315 29.45 2.45 0.43
CA SER A 315 29.55 2.89 1.81
C SER A 315 28.20 2.83 2.55
N ASN A 316 28.22 2.51 3.85
CA ASN A 316 27.04 2.64 4.70
C ASN A 316 26.84 4.13 5.08
N PRO A 317 25.73 4.78 4.69
CA PRO A 317 25.52 6.21 4.91
C PRO A 317 25.29 6.58 6.39
N ARG A 318 24.96 5.62 7.27
CA ARG A 318 24.86 5.82 8.72
C ARG A 318 23.91 6.94 9.15
N TYR A 319 22.76 7.06 8.47
CA TYR A 319 21.79 8.13 8.71
C TYR A 319 21.30 8.21 10.16
N LEU A 320 21.02 7.06 10.79
CA LEU A 320 20.62 7.00 12.20
C LEU A 320 21.68 7.64 13.09
N GLU A 321 22.94 7.25 12.94
CA GLU A 321 24.06 7.72 13.76
C GLU A 321 24.29 9.22 13.59
N ARG A 322 24.22 9.73 12.36
CA ARG A 322 24.30 11.17 12.07
C ARG A 322 23.16 11.95 12.73
N ALA A 323 21.96 11.37 12.78
CA ALA A 323 20.79 12.00 13.39
C ALA A 323 20.68 11.78 14.91
N MET A 324 21.46 10.89 15.51
CA MET A 324 21.33 10.49 16.92
C MET A 324 21.39 11.67 17.88
N ARG A 325 22.31 12.64 17.67
CA ARG A 325 22.43 13.81 18.56
C ARG A 325 21.13 14.61 18.63
N LYS A 326 20.47 14.80 17.47
CA LYS A 326 19.18 15.49 17.40
C LYS A 326 18.07 14.64 18.00
N LEU A 327 18.04 13.35 17.66
CA LEU A 327 17.02 12.43 18.17
C LEU A 327 17.03 12.34 19.70
N ILE A 328 18.20 12.15 20.31
CA ILE A 328 18.38 12.11 21.77
C ILE A 328 17.92 13.43 22.40
N ARG A 329 18.28 14.57 21.81
CA ARG A 329 17.88 15.89 22.31
C ARG A 329 16.37 16.06 22.32
N GLU A 330 15.70 15.73 21.21
CA GLU A 330 14.25 15.87 21.10
C GLU A 330 13.49 14.85 21.97
N GLN A 331 14.01 13.63 22.14
CA GLN A 331 13.47 12.64 23.07
C GLN A 331 13.64 13.06 24.55
N ARG A 332 14.80 13.60 24.96
CA ARG A 332 15.01 14.15 26.31
C ARG A 332 14.09 15.34 26.60
N ARG A 333 13.84 16.19 25.58
CA ARG A 333 12.86 17.27 25.69
C ARG A 333 11.46 16.73 25.89
N LEU A 334 11.08 15.67 25.15
CA LEU A 334 9.78 15.02 25.26
C LEU A 334 9.57 14.40 26.65
N SER A 335 10.56 13.69 27.19
CA SER A 335 10.44 13.00 28.48
C SER A 335 10.26 13.94 29.66
N ARG A 336 10.78 15.16 29.58
CA ARG A 336 10.63 16.22 30.59
C ARG A 336 9.30 16.97 30.51
N LYS A 337 8.46 16.73 29.50
CA LYS A 337 7.15 17.40 29.38
C LYS A 337 6.08 16.65 30.16
N GLN A 338 5.19 17.40 30.81
CA GLN A 338 4.03 16.85 31.51
C GLN A 338 3.20 15.98 30.56
N LYS A 339 2.84 14.77 31.03
CA LYS A 339 1.98 13.84 30.32
C LYS A 339 0.68 14.55 29.92
N ASP A 340 0.20 14.25 28.71
CA ASP A 340 -1.05 14.77 28.14
C ASP A 340 -1.17 16.29 27.95
N SER A 341 -0.10 17.05 28.23
CA SER A 341 -0.06 18.48 27.90
C SER A 341 0.03 18.74 26.39
N HIS A 342 -0.59 19.85 25.94
CA HIS A 342 -0.50 20.30 24.56
C HIS A 342 0.97 20.49 24.08
N ASN A 343 1.84 20.96 24.97
CA ASN A 343 3.27 21.10 24.71
C ASN A 343 3.99 19.76 24.51
N ARG A 344 3.56 18.70 25.21
CA ARG A 344 4.05 17.33 24.95
C ARG A 344 3.61 16.83 23.59
N GLY A 345 2.36 17.14 23.18
CA GLY A 345 1.85 16.84 21.83
C GLY A 345 2.70 17.47 20.72
N LYS A 346 3.00 18.77 20.83
CA LYS A 346 3.90 19.47 19.89
C LYS A 346 5.30 18.86 19.84
N GLN A 347 5.85 18.49 20.99
CA GLN A 347 7.19 17.89 21.06
C GLN A 347 7.20 16.46 20.50
N ARG A 348 6.13 15.68 20.67
CA ARG A 348 5.97 14.34 20.07
C ARG A 348 6.05 14.41 18.55
N LEU A 349 5.37 15.39 17.93
CA LEU A 349 5.43 15.62 16.49
C LEU A 349 6.84 15.97 16.01
N ARG A 350 7.63 16.71 16.80
CA ARG A 350 9.03 17.01 16.47
C ARG A 350 9.91 15.76 16.47
N VAL A 351 9.70 14.86 17.44
CA VAL A 351 10.39 13.55 17.48
C VAL A 351 9.99 12.71 16.27
N ALA A 352 8.70 12.64 15.94
CA ALA A 352 8.19 11.92 14.77
C ALA A 352 8.83 12.42 13.47
N ARG A 353 8.93 13.74 13.25
CA ARG A 353 9.60 14.33 12.08
C ARG A 353 11.09 13.94 11.95
N VAL A 354 11.79 13.74 13.07
CA VAL A 354 13.18 13.26 13.04
C VAL A 354 13.24 11.79 12.60
N HIS A 355 12.35 10.94 13.12
CA HIS A 355 12.24 9.55 12.68
C HIS A 355 11.85 9.44 11.20
N GLU A 356 10.85 10.20 10.77
CA GLU A 356 10.41 10.29 9.38
C GLU A 356 11.57 10.67 8.44
N LYS A 357 12.34 11.70 8.78
CA LYS A 357 13.52 12.08 7.99
C LYS A 357 14.54 10.94 7.87
N ILE A 358 14.84 10.24 8.96
CA ILE A 358 15.78 9.10 8.94
C ILE A 358 15.23 7.98 8.06
N ALA A 359 13.94 7.67 8.20
CA ALA A 359 13.28 6.63 7.41
C ALA A 359 13.31 6.96 5.91
N ASN A 360 12.97 8.20 5.54
CA ASN A 360 12.96 8.66 4.15
C ASN A 360 14.37 8.64 3.52
N GLN A 361 15.39 9.13 4.24
CA GLN A 361 16.78 9.10 3.73
C GLN A 361 17.28 7.67 3.52
N ARG A 362 16.95 6.77 4.45
CA ARG A 362 17.30 5.35 4.31
C ARG A 362 16.56 4.73 3.13
N ASN A 363 15.26 4.98 3.01
CA ASN A 363 14.44 4.44 1.92
C ASN A 363 14.96 4.91 0.55
N ASP A 364 15.26 6.21 0.40
CA ASP A 364 15.86 6.79 -0.80
C ASP A 364 17.18 6.09 -1.18
N PHE A 365 18.06 5.88 -0.20
CA PHE A 365 19.32 5.16 -0.43
C PHE A 365 19.09 3.71 -0.89
N LEU A 366 18.22 2.96 -0.20
CA LEU A 366 17.92 1.56 -0.56
C LEU A 366 17.27 1.47 -1.94
N GLN A 367 16.38 2.40 -2.27
CA GLN A 367 15.73 2.48 -3.58
C GLN A 367 16.76 2.70 -4.69
N LYS A 368 17.66 3.66 -4.52
CA LYS A 368 18.74 3.95 -5.49
C LYS A 368 19.65 2.74 -5.70
N GLN A 369 20.08 2.10 -4.61
CA GLN A 369 20.99 0.96 -4.69
C GLN A 369 20.33 -0.26 -5.34
N SER A 370 19.12 -0.60 -4.93
CA SER A 370 18.39 -1.74 -5.53
C SER A 370 18.06 -1.49 -7.00
N THR A 371 17.66 -0.26 -7.38
CA THR A 371 17.42 0.10 -8.79
C THR A 371 18.68 0.03 -9.64
N MET A 372 19.82 0.48 -9.12
CA MET A 372 21.09 0.42 -9.84
C MET A 372 21.46 -1.03 -10.16
N LEU A 373 21.38 -1.92 -9.16
CA LEU A 373 21.75 -3.33 -9.32
C LEU A 373 20.91 -4.05 -10.37
N VAL A 374 19.58 -3.87 -10.37
CA VAL A 374 18.67 -4.50 -11.35
C VAL A 374 18.82 -3.92 -12.76
N ARG A 375 19.23 -2.65 -12.89
CA ARG A 375 19.48 -2.02 -14.18
C ARG A 375 20.77 -2.49 -14.83
N GLU A 376 21.78 -2.76 -14.02
CA GLU A 376 23.12 -3.10 -14.50
C GLU A 376 23.33 -4.60 -14.69
N ASN A 377 22.53 -5.45 -14.04
CA ASN A 377 22.81 -6.89 -13.97
C ASN A 377 21.58 -7.74 -14.31
N GLN A 378 21.72 -8.68 -15.25
CA GLN A 378 20.77 -9.76 -15.52
C GLN A 378 20.69 -10.75 -14.36
N THR A 379 21.80 -11.04 -13.68
CA THR A 379 21.84 -12.01 -12.58
C THR A 379 22.42 -11.36 -11.33
N ILE A 380 21.68 -11.42 -10.22
CA ILE A 380 22.10 -10.89 -8.92
C ILE A 380 22.14 -12.03 -7.91
N CYS A 381 23.26 -12.19 -7.21
CA CYS A 381 23.46 -13.24 -6.23
C CYS A 381 23.70 -12.64 -4.85
N ILE A 382 22.93 -13.07 -3.85
CA ILE A 382 22.99 -12.59 -2.46
C ILE A 382 23.07 -13.75 -1.49
N GLU A 383 23.52 -13.49 -0.26
CA GLU A 383 23.41 -14.45 0.83
C GLU A 383 21.99 -14.48 1.40
N ASP A 384 21.49 -15.69 1.72
CA ASP A 384 20.22 -15.86 2.42
C ASP A 384 20.39 -15.56 3.92
N LEU A 385 20.48 -14.28 4.27
CA LEU A 385 20.72 -13.88 5.66
C LEU A 385 19.47 -14.02 6.53
N ASN A 386 19.61 -14.71 7.67
CA ASN A 386 18.60 -14.70 8.73
C ASN A 386 18.66 -13.37 9.54
N VAL A 387 18.22 -12.28 8.92
CA VAL A 387 18.25 -10.94 9.52
C VAL A 387 17.48 -10.88 10.85
N LYS A 388 16.32 -11.57 10.94
CA LYS A 388 15.53 -11.67 12.17
C LYS A 388 16.36 -12.28 13.31
N GLY A 389 17.08 -13.37 13.04
CA GLY A 389 17.99 -14.01 13.99
C GLY A 389 19.15 -13.11 14.40
N MET A 390 19.76 -12.38 13.47
CA MET A 390 20.90 -11.50 13.75
C MET A 390 20.52 -10.31 14.66
N ILE A 391 19.29 -9.80 14.57
CA ILE A 391 18.79 -8.72 15.43
C ILE A 391 18.64 -9.17 16.90
N ARG A 392 18.48 -10.47 17.17
CA ARG A 392 18.43 -10.99 18.55
C ARG A 392 19.75 -10.77 19.31
N ASN A 393 20.86 -10.54 18.61
CA ASN A 393 22.11 -10.12 19.24
C ASN A 393 22.07 -8.61 19.57
N HIS A 394 21.76 -8.28 20.83
CA HIS A 394 21.60 -6.90 21.30
C HIS A 394 22.81 -5.98 21.05
N LYS A 395 24.04 -6.50 20.90
CA LYS A 395 25.23 -5.68 20.63
C LYS A 395 25.23 -5.08 19.22
N LEU A 396 24.66 -5.78 18.24
CA LEU A 396 24.65 -5.38 16.82
C LEU A 396 23.25 -4.99 16.32
N ALA A 397 22.19 -5.33 17.05
CA ALA A 397 20.79 -5.11 16.71
C ALA A 397 20.53 -3.70 16.15
N LYS A 398 21.05 -2.67 16.82
CA LYS A 398 20.87 -1.27 16.40
C LYS A 398 21.48 -0.97 15.04
N PHE A 399 22.70 -1.47 14.78
CA PHE A 399 23.40 -1.24 13.53
C PHE A 399 22.72 -2.02 12.40
N ILE A 400 22.33 -3.27 12.64
CA ILE A 400 21.60 -4.11 11.68
C ILE A 400 20.25 -3.48 11.31
N ALA A 401 19.48 -3.04 12.32
CA ALA A 401 18.21 -2.35 12.09
C ALA A 401 18.40 -1.03 11.32
N SER A 402 19.51 -0.32 11.54
CA SER A 402 19.81 0.92 10.83
C SER A 402 20.12 0.71 9.34
N VAL A 403 20.77 -0.41 9.00
CA VAL A 403 21.15 -0.74 7.62
C VAL A 403 19.99 -1.32 6.81
N SER A 404 19.09 -2.06 7.48
CA SER A 404 17.81 -2.53 6.91
C SER A 404 17.94 -3.47 5.68
N TRP A 405 18.85 -4.46 5.73
CA TRP A 405 19.01 -5.45 4.66
C TRP A 405 17.74 -6.21 4.30
N ALA A 406 16.89 -6.55 5.27
CA ALA A 406 15.62 -7.22 4.98
C ALA A 406 14.77 -6.41 3.98
N LYS A 407 14.69 -5.09 4.18
CA LYS A 407 13.98 -4.19 3.27
C LYS A 407 14.69 -4.04 1.92
N PHE A 408 16.02 -4.08 1.92
CA PHE A 408 16.80 -4.05 0.69
C PHE A 408 16.60 -5.31 -0.16
N PHE A 409 16.58 -6.49 0.45
CA PHE A 409 16.32 -7.74 -0.24
C PHE A 409 14.89 -7.84 -0.75
N GLU A 410 13.91 -7.41 0.06
CA GLU A 410 12.51 -7.26 -0.40
C GLU A 410 12.45 -6.34 -1.63
N MET A 411 13.23 -5.25 -1.65
CA MET A 411 13.32 -4.37 -2.82
C MET A 411 13.93 -5.02 -4.05
N LEU A 412 14.99 -5.81 -3.89
CA LEU A 412 15.57 -6.55 -5.00
C LEU A 412 14.56 -7.56 -5.54
N GLU A 413 13.88 -8.31 -4.67
CA GLU A 413 12.89 -9.33 -5.05
C GLU A 413 11.77 -8.79 -5.92
N TYR A 414 11.14 -7.66 -5.54
CA TYR A 414 10.09 -7.12 -6.40
C TYR A 414 10.65 -6.45 -7.66
N LYS A 415 11.88 -5.89 -7.63
CA LYS A 415 12.47 -5.19 -8.78
C LYS A 415 13.07 -6.11 -9.83
N VAL A 416 13.51 -7.32 -9.47
CA VAL A 416 14.01 -8.26 -10.48
C VAL A 416 12.92 -8.62 -11.48
N ALA A 417 11.66 -8.71 -11.03
CA ALA A 417 10.51 -8.85 -11.92
C ALA A 417 10.36 -7.66 -12.89
N TRP A 418 10.78 -6.45 -12.51
CA TRP A 418 10.66 -5.24 -13.35
C TRP A 418 11.62 -5.18 -14.53
N TYR A 419 12.76 -5.86 -14.43
CA TYR A 419 13.83 -5.85 -15.44
C TYR A 419 14.10 -7.26 -15.99
N GLY A 420 13.26 -8.24 -15.64
CA GLY A 420 13.43 -9.65 -16.00
C GLY A 420 14.75 -10.25 -15.49
N ASN A 421 15.29 -9.75 -14.38
CA ASN A 421 16.52 -10.29 -13.80
C ASN A 421 16.25 -11.58 -13.04
N GLU A 422 17.32 -12.31 -12.73
CA GLU A 422 17.29 -13.43 -11.82
C GLU A 422 17.94 -13.06 -10.47
N LEU A 423 17.27 -13.38 -9.36
CA LEU A 423 17.80 -13.23 -8.02
C LEU A 423 18.08 -14.59 -7.41
N HIS A 424 19.34 -14.85 -7.05
CA HIS A 424 19.77 -16.12 -6.48
C HIS A 424 20.25 -15.95 -5.05
N ARG A 425 19.77 -16.82 -4.16
CA ARG A 425 20.11 -16.82 -2.73
C ARG A 425 21.02 -17.99 -2.42
N VAL A 426 22.25 -17.71 -1.97
CA VAL A 426 23.15 -18.76 -1.49
C VAL A 426 22.89 -19.07 0.00
N PRO A 427 23.01 -20.33 0.44
CA PRO A 427 22.74 -20.69 1.83
C PRO A 427 23.59 -19.89 2.83
N THR A 428 23.00 -19.45 3.95
CA THR A 428 23.66 -18.65 4.99
C THR A 428 24.96 -19.26 5.52
N MET A 429 25.06 -20.60 5.52
CA MET A 429 26.20 -21.34 6.07
C MET A 429 27.32 -21.55 5.06
N TYR A 430 27.15 -21.10 3.81
CA TYR A 430 28.18 -21.18 2.79
C TYR A 430 29.40 -20.31 3.21
N PRO A 431 30.62 -20.88 3.27
CA PRO A 431 31.80 -20.17 3.76
C PRO A 431 32.40 -19.21 2.70
N SER A 432 31.59 -18.29 2.18
CA SER A 432 31.91 -17.31 1.13
C SER A 432 33.21 -16.55 1.42
N SER A 433 33.31 -15.90 2.58
CA SER A 433 34.48 -15.12 2.99
C SER A 433 35.72 -15.94 3.36
N GLN A 434 35.55 -17.23 3.68
CA GLN A 434 36.66 -18.13 4.07
C GLN A 434 37.23 -18.91 2.89
N THR A 435 36.56 -18.93 1.74
CA THR A 435 36.96 -19.71 0.57
C THR A 435 37.80 -18.85 -0.36
N CYS A 436 38.94 -19.34 -0.82
CA CYS A 436 39.74 -18.66 -1.84
C CYS A 436 38.98 -18.72 -3.17
N SER A 437 38.62 -17.56 -3.73
CA SER A 437 37.93 -17.50 -5.02
C SER A 437 38.80 -17.98 -6.19
N SER A 438 40.12 -18.00 -6.06
CA SER A 438 41.04 -18.46 -7.12
C SER A 438 41.20 -19.99 -7.17
N CYS A 439 41.30 -20.67 -6.03
CA CYS A 439 41.63 -22.11 -5.99
C CYS A 439 40.72 -22.99 -5.11
N GLY A 440 39.69 -22.40 -4.50
CA GLY A 440 38.72 -23.12 -3.65
C GLY A 440 39.22 -23.50 -2.25
N TYR A 441 40.46 -23.18 -1.87
CA TYR A 441 40.98 -23.46 -0.53
C TYR A 441 40.16 -22.73 0.55
N ARG A 442 39.62 -23.47 1.52
CA ARG A 442 38.91 -22.91 2.66
C ARG A 442 39.87 -22.64 3.81
N ASN A 443 39.98 -21.38 4.22
CA ASN A 443 40.77 -20.93 5.36
C ASN A 443 39.87 -20.58 6.56
N PRO A 444 39.76 -21.45 7.59
CA PRO A 444 38.90 -21.19 8.75
C PRO A 444 39.34 -19.99 9.60
N ARG A 445 40.61 -19.55 9.51
CA ARG A 445 41.12 -18.38 10.28
C ARG A 445 40.42 -17.09 9.90
N ILE A 446 39.86 -17.01 8.68
CA ILE A 446 39.15 -15.83 8.15
C ILE A 446 37.77 -15.63 8.83
N LYS A 447 37.34 -16.55 9.71
CA LYS A 447 36.23 -16.28 10.64
C LYS A 447 36.51 -15.07 11.55
N ASN A 448 37.78 -14.73 11.79
CA ASN A 448 38.13 -13.53 12.53
C ASN A 448 37.84 -12.26 11.70
N LEU A 449 36.81 -11.51 12.10
CA LEU A 449 36.32 -10.31 11.42
C LEU A 449 37.32 -9.13 11.38
N SER A 450 38.42 -9.20 12.15
CA SER A 450 39.49 -8.19 12.07
C SER A 450 40.38 -8.38 10.84
N ILE A 451 40.42 -9.58 10.26
CA ILE A 451 41.19 -9.88 9.07
C ILE A 451 40.41 -9.37 7.85
N ARG A 452 40.95 -8.37 7.16
CA ARG A 452 40.32 -7.77 5.96
C ARG A 452 41.04 -8.13 4.68
N ILE A 453 42.35 -8.27 4.74
CA ILE A 453 43.18 -8.72 3.63
C ILE A 453 43.86 -10.01 4.07
N TRP A 454 43.87 -11.02 3.20
CA TRP A 454 44.54 -12.29 3.47
C TRP A 454 45.12 -12.90 2.20
N GLU A 455 46.24 -13.60 2.34
CA GLU A 455 46.87 -14.37 1.27
C GLU A 455 46.47 -15.84 1.36
N CYS A 456 46.09 -16.44 0.24
CA CYS A 456 45.77 -17.85 0.18
C CYS A 456 47.05 -18.70 0.34
N PRO A 457 47.14 -19.60 1.34
CA PRO A 457 48.35 -20.40 1.54
C PRO A 457 48.57 -21.49 0.46
N LYS A 458 47.58 -21.72 -0.42
CA LYS A 458 47.66 -22.73 -1.48
C LYS A 458 48.09 -22.14 -2.84
N CYS A 459 47.59 -20.96 -3.17
CA CYS A 459 47.80 -20.34 -4.49
C CYS A 459 48.36 -18.92 -4.43
N HIS A 460 48.65 -18.41 -3.23
CA HIS A 460 49.24 -17.09 -2.98
C HIS A 460 48.43 -15.89 -3.49
N ALA A 461 47.19 -16.10 -3.93
CA ALA A 461 46.29 -15.00 -4.25
C ALA A 461 45.98 -14.16 -3.00
N VAL A 462 46.11 -12.84 -3.14
CA VAL A 462 45.77 -11.87 -2.09
C VAL A 462 44.32 -11.42 -2.27
N HIS A 463 43.54 -11.48 -1.21
CA HIS A 463 42.11 -11.21 -1.23
C HIS A 463 41.73 -10.10 -0.26
N ASP A 464 40.98 -9.11 -0.74
CA ASP A 464 40.04 -8.38 0.11
C ASP A 464 38.90 -9.33 0.50
N ARG A 465 38.62 -9.43 1.79
CA ARG A 465 37.70 -10.43 2.36
C ARG A 465 36.28 -10.29 1.82
N ASP A 466 35.79 -9.05 1.76
CA ASP A 466 34.38 -8.75 1.44
C ASP A 466 34.17 -8.89 -0.09
N THR A 467 35.13 -8.43 -0.91
CA THR A 467 35.14 -8.65 -2.38
C THR A 467 35.23 -10.13 -2.74
N ASN A 468 36.12 -10.88 -2.08
CA ASN A 468 36.27 -12.32 -2.30
C ASN A 468 35.00 -13.09 -1.90
N ALA A 469 34.29 -12.65 -0.87
CA ALA A 469 32.99 -13.21 -0.52
C ALA A 469 31.97 -12.99 -1.66
N GLY A 470 31.88 -11.77 -2.21
CA GLY A 470 31.05 -11.47 -3.38
C GLY A 470 31.33 -12.38 -4.58
N ILE A 471 32.61 -12.60 -4.92
CA ILE A 471 33.01 -13.52 -6.00
C ILE A 471 32.55 -14.96 -5.73
N ASN A 472 32.70 -15.44 -4.50
CA ASN A 472 32.29 -16.81 -4.15
C ASN A 472 30.77 -16.98 -4.10
N ILE A 473 30.03 -15.97 -3.65
CA ILE A 473 28.56 -15.95 -3.68
C ILE A 473 28.08 -16.11 -5.12
N LEU A 474 28.66 -15.34 -6.04
CA LEU A 474 28.36 -15.45 -7.47
C LEU A 474 28.63 -16.86 -8.00
N LYS A 475 29.86 -17.38 -7.78
CA LYS A 475 30.24 -18.73 -8.23
C LYS A 475 29.32 -19.81 -7.68
N LYS A 476 28.93 -19.70 -6.41
CA LYS A 476 28.07 -20.70 -5.76
C LYS A 476 26.65 -20.67 -6.29
N ALA A 477 26.09 -19.49 -6.51
CA ALA A 477 24.77 -19.33 -7.09
C ALA A 477 24.70 -19.92 -8.50
N LEU A 478 25.66 -19.58 -9.36
CA LEU A 478 25.73 -20.13 -10.72
C LEU A 478 25.90 -21.66 -10.73
N GLN A 479 26.69 -22.21 -9.80
CA GLN A 479 26.82 -23.66 -9.64
C GLN A 479 25.47 -24.32 -9.28
N MET A 480 24.68 -23.69 -8.41
CA MET A 480 23.38 -24.23 -7.96
C MET A 480 22.32 -24.21 -9.05
N GLN A 481 22.47 -23.37 -10.08
CA GLN A 481 21.56 -23.38 -11.26
C GLN A 481 21.87 -24.51 -12.22
N SER A 482 23.14 -24.90 -12.34
CA SER A 482 23.61 -25.93 -13.28
C SER A 482 23.44 -27.37 -12.79
N ALA A 483 22.89 -27.57 -11.59
CA ALA A 483 22.71 -28.85 -10.92
C ALA A 483 21.23 -29.14 -10.73
#